data_AF-A0A3M8DZA2-F1
#
_entry.id   AF-A0A3M8DZA2-F1
#
_cell.length_a   1.000
_cell.length_b   1.000
_cell.length_c   1.000
_cell.angle_alpha   90.00
_cell.angle_beta   90.00
_cell.angle_gamma   90.00
#
_symmetry.space_group_name_H-M   'P 1'
#
loop_
_entity.id
_entity.type
_entity.pdbx_description
1 polymer ?
#
loop_
_entity_poly.entity_id
_entity_poly.type
_entity_poly.pdbx_seq_one_letter_code
_entity_poly.pdbx_strand_id
1 'polypeptide(L)'
;MCAKINNLVFEGGGVLGIAYLGVLDALYQLGIAQQLRRVAGTSAGAITACITSFNLPFPEIVAIANTLDYQQIPQQTSHPALANLPDAAKSQLDSIIGDLDSVYRLDESQ
;
A
#
# COMPACT_ATOMS: atom_id res chain seq x y z
N MET A 1 -27.61 12.74 1.68
CA MET A 1 -27.46 11.30 1.96
C MET A 1 -26.03 10.94 1.57
N CYS A 2 -25.17 10.56 2.52
CA CYS A 2 -23.76 10.27 2.24
C CYS A 2 -23.65 9.01 1.36
N ALA A 3 -22.79 9.03 0.34
CA ALA A 3 -22.68 7.91 -0.59
C ALA A 3 -22.18 6.65 0.14
N LYS A 4 -22.89 5.54 -0.02
CA LYS A 4 -22.52 4.26 0.57
C LYS A 4 -21.47 3.56 -0.31
N ILE A 5 -20.27 3.38 0.22
CA ILE A 5 -19.18 2.68 -0.46
C ILE A 5 -19.28 1.19 -0.13
N ASN A 6 -19.49 0.35 -1.14
CA ASN A 6 -19.66 -1.10 -0.96
C ASN A 6 -18.47 -1.91 -1.51
N ASN A 7 -17.63 -1.33 -2.36
CA ASN A 7 -16.52 -2.02 -3.00
C ASN A 7 -15.26 -1.17 -2.89
N LEU A 8 -14.14 -1.80 -2.56
CA LEU A 8 -12.81 -1.19 -2.52
C LEU A 8 -11.87 -1.97 -3.44
N VAL A 9 -11.10 -1.26 -4.27
CA VAL A 9 -10.15 -1.86 -5.20
C VAL A 9 -8.78 -1.24 -4.99
N PHE A 10 -7.77 -2.08 -4.75
CA PHE A 10 -6.37 -1.69 -4.58
C PHE A 10 -5.59 -1.93 -5.87
N GLU A 11 -5.12 -0.86 -6.50
CA GLU A 11 -4.28 -0.96 -7.69
C GLU A 11 -2.92 -1.58 -7.37
N GLY A 12 -2.32 -2.27 -8.34
CA GLY A 12 -0.94 -2.75 -8.23
C GLY A 12 0.05 -1.62 -8.45
N GLY A 13 1.01 -1.45 -7.53
CA GLY A 13 2.02 -0.39 -7.62
C GLY A 13 3.35 -0.71 -6.93
N GLY A 14 3.63 -2.00 -6.67
CA GLY A 14 4.84 -2.44 -5.96
C GLY A 14 4.84 -2.03 -4.47
N VAL A 15 6.00 -1.58 -3.97
CA VAL A 15 6.24 -1.29 -2.54
C VAL A 15 5.36 -0.17 -1.96
N LEU A 16 4.73 0.65 -2.83
CA LEU A 16 3.71 1.63 -2.44
C LEU A 16 2.48 1.00 -1.75
N GLY A 17 2.36 -0.33 -1.75
CA GLY A 17 1.35 -1.07 -1.00
C GLY A 17 1.33 -0.74 0.50
N ILE A 18 2.42 -0.25 1.08
CA ILE A 18 2.44 0.22 2.48
C ILE A 18 1.57 1.47 2.70
N ALA A 19 1.44 2.34 1.69
CA ALA A 19 0.58 3.51 1.77
C ALA A 19 -0.90 3.13 1.93
N TYR A 20 -1.28 1.93 1.48
CA TYR A 20 -2.64 1.43 1.68
C TYR A 20 -2.99 1.18 3.16
N LEU A 21 -2.01 0.97 4.05
CA LEU A 21 -2.29 0.91 5.49
C LEU A 21 -2.79 2.25 6.03
N GLY A 22 -2.23 3.37 5.56
CA GLY A 22 -2.70 4.70 5.92
C GLY A 22 -4.10 5.00 5.37
N VAL A 23 -4.39 4.55 4.14
CA VAL A 23 -5.75 4.64 3.57
C VAL A 23 -6.74 3.81 4.39
N LEU A 24 -6.37 2.58 4.77
CA LEU A 24 -7.20 1.72 5.61
C LEU A 24 -7.47 2.36 6.97
N ASP A 25 -6.46 2.94 7.64
CA ASP A 25 -6.64 3.63 8.92
C ASP A 25 -7.76 4.69 8.84
N ALA A 26 -7.67 5.56 7.82
CA ALA A 26 -8.68 6.58 7.57
C ALA A 26 -10.08 5.96 7.33
N LEU A 27 -10.16 4.88 6.54
CA LEU A 27 -11.44 4.19 6.29
C LEU A 27 -12.03 3.56 7.55
N TYR A 28 -11.19 3.02 8.46
CA TYR A 28 -11.63 2.47 9.74
C TYR A 28 -12.11 3.58 10.69
N GLN A 29 -11.39 4.69 10.78
CA GLN A 29 -11.78 5.86 11.60
C GLN A 29 -13.10 6.48 11.12
N LEU A 30 -13.35 6.47 9.80
CA LEU A 30 -14.59 6.96 9.21
C LEU A 30 -15.77 5.97 9.30
N GLY A 31 -15.56 4.76 9.83
CA GLY A 31 -16.59 3.71 9.85
C GLY A 31 -16.96 3.17 8.47
N ILE A 32 -16.12 3.42 7.45
CA ILE A 32 -16.35 2.99 6.06
C ILE A 32 -15.86 1.56 5.85
N ALA A 33 -14.84 1.11 6.58
CA ALA A 33 -14.30 -0.23 6.42
C ALA A 33 -15.35 -1.33 6.69
N GLN A 34 -16.20 -1.16 7.70
CA GLN A 34 -17.20 -2.16 8.12
C GLN A 34 -18.39 -2.30 7.14
N GLN A 35 -18.60 -1.34 6.24
CA GLN A 35 -19.65 -1.40 5.23
C GLN A 35 -19.19 -2.01 3.89
N LEU A 36 -17.89 -2.28 3.75
CA LEU A 36 -17.34 -2.90 2.54
C LEU A 36 -17.89 -4.32 2.38
N ARG A 37 -18.37 -4.64 1.18
CA ARG A 37 -18.84 -5.97 0.80
C ARG A 37 -17.87 -6.71 -0.09
N ARG A 38 -17.08 -5.98 -0.87
CA ARG A 38 -16.14 -6.56 -1.84
C ARG A 38 -14.83 -5.80 -1.77
N VAL A 39 -13.75 -6.55 -1.74
CA VAL A 39 -12.41 -6.01 -1.83
C VAL A 39 -11.70 -6.75 -2.94
N ALA A 40 -10.97 -6.03 -3.79
CA ALA A 40 -10.18 -6.61 -4.86
C ALA A 40 -8.83 -5.89 -4.94
N GLY A 41 -7.85 -6.53 -5.55
CA GLY A 41 -6.58 -5.89 -5.86
C GLY A 41 -5.70 -6.72 -6.76
N THR A 42 -4.64 -6.10 -7.28
CA THR A 42 -3.68 -6.74 -8.21
C THR A 42 -2.25 -6.59 -7.69
N SER A 43 -1.41 -7.62 -7.84
CA SER A 43 -0.01 -7.60 -7.37
C SER A 43 0.10 -7.20 -5.88
N ALA A 44 0.87 -6.18 -5.52
CA ALA A 44 0.96 -5.66 -4.15
C ALA A 44 -0.41 -5.29 -3.56
N GLY A 45 -1.32 -4.73 -4.36
CA GLY A 45 -2.68 -4.43 -3.94
C GLY A 45 -3.52 -5.67 -3.63
N ALA A 46 -3.21 -6.83 -4.23
CA ALA A 46 -3.89 -8.09 -3.92
C ALA A 46 -3.57 -8.58 -2.48
N ILE A 47 -2.36 -8.29 -1.99
CA ILE A 47 -1.96 -8.62 -0.61
C ILE A 47 -2.81 -7.80 0.38
N THR A 48 -2.88 -6.48 0.19
CA THR A 48 -3.73 -5.60 0.99
C THR A 48 -5.20 -5.99 0.88
N ALA A 49 -5.69 -6.29 -0.32
CA ALA A 49 -7.06 -6.75 -0.54
C ALA A 49 -7.37 -8.03 0.25
N CYS A 50 -6.44 -8.99 0.25
CA CYS A 50 -6.55 -10.25 0.99
C CYS A 50 -6.66 -9.99 2.50
N ILE A 51 -5.74 -9.22 3.08
CA ILE A 51 -5.75 -8.91 4.53
C ILE A 51 -7.04 -8.18 4.91
N THR A 52 -7.46 -7.19 4.11
CA THR A 52 -8.69 -6.43 4.33
C THR A 52 -9.94 -7.33 4.28
N SER A 53 -9.93 -8.38 3.45
CA SER A 53 -11.07 -9.29 3.30
C SER A 53 -11.40 -10.09 4.55
N PHE A 54 -10.44 -10.25 5.48
CA PHE A 54 -10.68 -10.91 6.76
C PHE A 54 -11.50 -10.06 7.74
N ASN A 55 -11.72 -8.77 7.43
CA ASN A 55 -12.54 -7.86 8.22
C ASN A 55 -12.13 -7.83 9.72
N LEU A 56 -10.83 -7.89 9.96
CA LEU A 56 -10.24 -7.86 11.30
C LEU A 56 -10.24 -6.42 11.85
N PRO A 57 -10.11 -6.25 13.17
CA PRO A 57 -9.80 -4.95 13.76
C PRO A 57 -8.53 -4.35 13.13
N PHE A 58 -8.51 -3.03 12.93
CA PHE A 58 -7.37 -2.34 12.30
C PHE A 58 -6.00 -2.66 12.96
N PRO A 59 -5.86 -2.75 14.29
CA PRO A 59 -4.58 -3.14 14.90
C PRO A 59 -4.08 -4.52 14.48
N GLU A 60 -4.98 -5.47 14.23
CA GLU A 60 -4.61 -6.82 13.77
C GLU A 60 -4.20 -6.82 12.30
N ILE A 61 -4.86 -6.00 11.46
CA ILE A 61 -4.45 -5.77 10.07
C ILE A 61 -3.02 -5.23 10.02
N VAL A 62 -2.71 -4.24 10.86
CA VAL A 62 -1.35 -3.67 10.97
C VAL A 62 -0.35 -4.72 11.43
N ALA A 63 -0.70 -5.54 12.43
CA ALA A 63 0.17 -6.61 12.91
C ALA A 63 0.50 -7.61 11.78
N ILE A 64 -0.49 -8.05 11.00
CA ILE A 64 -0.28 -8.95 9.85
C ILE A 64 0.57 -8.25 8.78
N ALA A 65 0.24 -7.02 8.43
CA ALA A 65 0.95 -6.27 7.40
C ALA A 65 2.42 -6.00 7.77
N ASN A 66 2.74 -5.87 9.06
CA ASN A 66 4.11 -5.72 9.55
C ASN A 66 4.93 -7.02 9.51
N THR A 67 4.29 -8.19 9.35
CA THR A 67 5.02 -9.45 9.12
C THR A 67 5.46 -9.62 7.67
N LEU A 68 4.96 -8.76 6.77
CA LEU A 68 5.29 -8.82 5.36
C LEU A 68 6.64 -8.18 5.11
N ASP A 69 7.56 -8.93 4.50
CA ASP A 69 8.82 -8.40 3.99
C ASP A 69 8.56 -7.68 2.65
N TYR A 70 8.39 -6.36 2.72
CA TYR A 70 8.11 -5.52 1.55
C TYR A 70 9.25 -5.49 0.53
N GLN A 71 10.48 -5.87 0.91
CA GLN A 71 11.63 -5.92 0.01
C GLN A 71 11.48 -7.04 -1.04
N GLN A 72 10.68 -8.06 -0.75
CA GLN A 72 10.45 -9.19 -1.65
C GLN A 72 9.23 -9.01 -2.57
N ILE A 73 8.52 -7.88 -2.46
CA ILE A 73 7.41 -7.56 -3.35
C ILE A 73 8.00 -6.96 -4.64
N PRO A 74 7.74 -7.55 -5.82
CA PRO A 74 8.28 -7.04 -7.08
C PRO A 74 7.90 -5.57 -7.29
N GLN A 75 8.92 -4.71 -7.42
CA GLN A 75 8.72 -3.29 -7.66
C GLN A 75 8.43 -3.03 -9.15
N GLN A 76 7.33 -2.35 -9.46
CA GLN A 76 7.17 -1.71 -10.76
C GLN A 76 7.77 -0.31 -10.69
N THR A 77 8.98 -0.17 -11.23
CA THR A 77 9.65 1.11 -11.45
C THR A 77 8.97 1.87 -12.58
N SER A 78 7.84 2.51 -12.31
CA SER A 78 7.22 3.49 -13.21
C SER A 78 6.00 4.15 -12.57
N HIS A 79 6.17 4.83 -11.42
CA HIS A 79 5.11 5.72 -10.94
C HIS A 79 5.55 7.20 -11.01
N PRO A 80 5.07 8.00 -11.98
CA PRO A 80 5.31 9.45 -12.01
C PRO A 80 4.76 10.19 -10.78
N ALA A 81 3.95 9.51 -9.95
CA ALA A 81 3.48 10.03 -8.67
C ALA A 81 4.59 10.09 -7.59
N LEU A 82 5.59 9.21 -7.65
CA LEU A 82 6.76 9.26 -6.76
C LEU A 82 7.68 10.45 -7.09
N ALA A 83 7.72 10.87 -8.37
CA ALA A 83 8.54 11.99 -8.82
C ALA A 83 8.14 13.33 -8.18
N ASN A 84 6.87 13.47 -7.77
CA ASN A 84 6.29 14.70 -7.21
C ASN A 84 6.03 14.64 -5.69
N LEU A 85 6.62 13.69 -4.96
CA LEU A 85 6.48 13.65 -3.49
C LEU A 85 7.24 14.81 -2.82
N PRO A 86 6.69 15.41 -1.74
CA PRO A 86 7.43 16.34 -0.89
C PRO A 86 8.63 15.62 -0.24
N ASP A 87 9.74 16.33 -0.05
CA ASP A 87 11.00 15.70 0.40
C ASP A 87 10.89 15.03 1.79
N ALA A 88 9.97 15.50 2.64
CA ALA A 88 9.67 14.87 3.92
C ALA A 88 9.05 13.47 3.79
N ALA A 89 8.30 13.21 2.72
CA ALA A 89 7.71 11.90 2.45
C ALA A 89 8.74 10.95 1.81
N LYS A 90 9.68 11.49 1.00
CA LYS A 90 10.76 10.70 0.39
C LYS A 90 11.67 10.07 1.45
N SER A 91 12.11 10.83 2.45
CA SER A 91 13.03 10.33 3.48
C SER A 91 12.44 9.22 4.36
N GLN A 92 11.14 9.29 4.68
CA GLN A 92 10.46 8.21 5.40
C GLN A 92 10.26 7.00 4.50
N LEU A 93 9.98 7.22 3.22
CA LEU A 93 9.83 6.15 2.25
C LEU A 93 11.16 5.40 2.05
N ASP A 94 12.30 6.09 1.99
CA ASP A 94 13.63 5.49 1.87
C ASP A 94 13.97 4.55 3.04
N SER A 95 13.56 4.93 4.26
CA SER A 95 13.74 4.12 5.47
C SER A 95 12.88 2.85 5.51
N ILE A 96 11.75 2.85 4.79
CA ILE A 96 10.77 1.76 4.73
C ILE A 96 11.03 0.84 3.53
N ILE A 97 11.44 1.41 2.40
CA ILE A 97 11.76 0.67 1.17
C ILE A 97 13.12 -0.04 1.31
N GLY A 98 14.06 0.53 2.07
CA GLY A 98 15.40 0.00 2.23
C GLY A 98 16.21 0.22 0.95
N ASP A 99 17.20 1.09 1.05
CA ASP A 99 18.30 1.25 0.10
C ASP A 99 17.87 1.24 -1.38
N LEU A 100 17.27 2.37 -1.81
CA LEU A 100 17.01 2.70 -3.21
C LEU A 100 18.25 2.56 -4.10
N ASP A 101 19.45 2.40 -3.54
CA ASP A 101 20.69 2.07 -4.25
C ASP A 101 20.59 0.78 -5.08
N SER A 102 19.72 -0.17 -4.70
CA SER A 102 19.45 -1.37 -5.51
C SER A 102 18.60 -1.09 -6.77
N VAL A 103 17.84 0.00 -6.78
CA VAL A 103 17.03 0.46 -7.92
C VAL A 103 17.87 1.26 -8.92
N TYR A 104 18.85 2.05 -8.44
CA TYR A 104 19.78 2.77 -9.31
C TYR A 104 20.84 1.87 -9.96
N ARG A 105 21.14 0.69 -9.42
CA ARG A 105 22.08 -0.28 -10.03
C ARG A 105 21.56 -0.95 -11.32
N LEU A 106 20.33 -0.67 -11.75
CA LEU A 106 19.77 -1.19 -13.02
C LEU A 106 19.71 -0.14 -14.13
N ASP A 107 20.07 1.13 -13.88
CA ASP A 107 20.04 2.21 -14.89
C ASP A 107 21.44 2.62 -15.41
N GLU A 108 22.54 2.06 -14.88
CA GLU A 108 23.90 2.23 -15.44
C GLU A 108 24.27 1.09 -16.42
N SER A 109 23.42 0.81 -17.41
CA SER A 109 23.80 0.00 -18.58
C SER A 109 23.38 0.67 -19.89
N GLN A 110 23.81 1.91 -20.07
CA GLN A 110 24.08 2.51 -21.38
C GLN A 110 25.55 2.89 -21.44
#